data_AF-A0A9D5PII6-F1
#
_entry.id   AF-A0A9D5PII6-F1
#
_cell.length_a   1.000
_cell.length_b   1.000
_cell.length_c   1.000
_cell.angle_alpha   90.00
_cell.angle_beta   90.00
_cell.angle_gamma   90.00
#
_symmetry.space_group_name_H-M   'P 1'
#
loop_
_entity.id
_entity.type
_entity.pdbx_description
1 polymer ?
#
loop_
_entity_poly.entity_id
_entity_poly.type
_entity_poly.pdbx_seq_one_letter_code
_entity_poly.pdbx_strand_id
1 'polypeptide(L)' 'MKEQKVSKDKRYEDRHKEERKAKCMIWGTSVERPLGEEINEFLKLTGFTKVELIKAGYQTLVEKSSKNK' A
#
# COMPACT_ATOMS: atom_id res chain seq x y z
N MET A 1 -13.62 -30.37 -16.60
CA MET A 1 -12.31 -30.55 -15.95
C MET A 1 -12.33 -29.78 -14.63
N LYS A 2 -12.08 -30.42 -13.48
CA LYS A 2 -11.98 -29.73 -12.19
C LYS A 2 -10.56 -29.18 -12.06
N GLU A 3 -10.44 -27.85 -12.00
CA GLU A 3 -9.17 -27.17 -11.79
C GLU A 3 -8.58 -27.58 -10.43
N GLN A 4 -7.40 -28.21 -10.44
CA GLN A 4 -6.67 -28.57 -9.22
C GLN A 4 -6.21 -27.27 -8.54
N LYS A 5 -6.79 -26.95 -7.37
CA LYS A 5 -6.26 -25.88 -6.51
C LYS A 5 -4.84 -26.24 -6.10
N VAL A 6 -3.85 -25.58 -6.69
CA VAL A 6 -2.45 -25.61 -6.24
C VAL A 6 -2.45 -25.27 -4.75
N SER A 7 -2.21 -26.25 -3.89
CA SER A 7 -2.08 -26.00 -2.46
C SER A 7 -0.84 -25.15 -2.28
N LYS A 8 -1.01 -23.87 -1.94
CA LYS A 8 0.11 -23.00 -1.55
C LYS A 8 0.90 -23.71 -0.46
N ASP A 9 2.17 -23.99 -0.71
CA ASP A 9 3.05 -24.65 0.24
C ASP A 9 3.20 -23.73 1.46
N LYS A 10 2.46 -24.03 2.53
CA LYS A 10 2.42 -23.22 3.75
C LYS A 10 3.83 -23.03 4.34
N ARG A 11 4.74 -24.00 4.11
CA ARG A 11 6.14 -23.92 4.55
C ARG A 11 6.95 -22.86 3.82
N TYR A 12 6.57 -22.48 2.60
CA TYR A 12 7.22 -21.40 1.86
C TYR A 12 6.80 -20.03 2.41
N GLU A 13 5.48 -19.81 2.56
CA GLU A 13 4.92 -18.56 3.07
C GLU A 13 5.42 -18.22 4.49
N ASP A 14 5.59 -19.23 5.34
CA ASP A 14 6.12 -19.06 6.70
C ASP A 14 7.62 -18.70 6.70
N ARG A 15 8.43 -19.31 5.82
CA ARG A 15 9.88 -19.03 5.71
C ARG A 15 10.16 -17.60 5.26
N HIS A 16 9.40 -17.10 4.30
CA HIS A 16 9.62 -15.76 3.73
C HIS A 16 8.81 -14.66 4.42
N LYS A 17 8.08 -14.99 5.50
CA LYS A 17 7.26 -14.03 6.24
C LYS A 17 8.09 -12.90 6.85
N GLU A 18 9.23 -13.23 7.45
CA GLU A 18 10.10 -12.24 8.10
C GLU A 18 10.84 -11.38 7.06
N GLU A 19 11.31 -11.96 5.95
CA GLU A 19 11.90 -11.20 4.85
C GLU A 19 10.90 -10.18 4.25
N ARG A 20 9.63 -10.55 4.10
CA ARG A 20 8.58 -9.65 3.63
C ARG A 20 8.34 -8.49 4.58
N LYS A 21 8.29 -8.76 5.90
CA LYS A 21 8.14 -7.71 6.92
C LYS A 21 9.34 -6.78 6.98
N ALA A 22 10.55 -7.31 6.83
CA ALA A 22 11.78 -6.51 6.82
C ALA A 22 11.84 -5.59 5.59
N LYS A 23 11.39 -6.06 4.43
CA LYS A 23 11.40 -5.29 3.19
C LYS A 23 10.27 -4.26 3.11
N CYS A 24 9.08 -4.62 3.56
CA CYS A 24 7.86 -3.83 3.38
C CYS A 24 7.07 -3.71 4.68
N MET A 25 6.83 -2.47 5.11
CA MET A 25 5.92 -2.17 6.22
C MET A 25 4.48 -2.03 5.70
N ILE A 26 3.52 -2.65 6.40
CA ILE A 26 2.08 -2.52 6.11
C ILE A 26 1.45 -1.69 7.24
N TRP A 27 0.76 -0.59 6.91
CA TRP A 27 0.24 0.34 7.92
C TRP A 27 -1.23 0.13 8.30
N GLY A 28 -2.01 -0.63 7.53
CA GLY A 28 -3.38 -1.05 7.92
C GLY A 28 -4.35 0.09 8.25
N THR A 29 -4.24 1.25 7.59
CA THR A 29 -5.06 2.43 7.89
C THR A 29 -6.38 2.43 7.12
N SER A 30 -7.49 2.67 7.83
CA SER A 30 -8.82 2.90 7.25
C SER A 30 -9.06 4.38 6.97
N VAL A 31 -9.73 4.67 5.87
CA VAL A 31 -10.27 6.01 5.54
C VAL A 31 -11.76 5.90 5.29
N GLU A 32 -12.49 7.02 5.38
CA GLU A 32 -13.90 7.06 5.03
C GLU A 32 -14.12 6.56 3.59
N ARG A 33 -15.15 5.73 3.39
CA ARG A 33 -15.42 5.09 2.09
C ARG A 33 -15.55 6.09 0.93
N PRO A 34 -16.31 7.21 1.06
CA PRO A 34 -16.45 8.17 -0.03
C PRO A 34 -15.11 8.76 -0.47
N LEU A 35 -14.27 9.15 0.50
CA LEU A 35 -12.93 9.68 0.24
C LEU A 35 -12.02 8.62 -0.41
N GLY A 36 -12.09 7.38 0.06
CA GLY A 36 -11.34 6.28 -0.54
C GLY A 36 -11.74 6.01 -1.99
N GLU A 37 -13.03 6.11 -2.32
CA GLU A 37 -13.54 5.97 -3.69
C GLU A 37 -13.08 7.13 -4.59
N GLU A 38 -13.18 8.36 -4.10
CA GLU A 38 -12.70 9.56 -4.81
C GLU A 38 -11.20 9.46 -5.13
N ILE A 39 -10.37 9.11 -4.15
CA ILE A 39 -8.93 8.92 -4.35
C ILE A 39 -8.66 7.82 -5.38
N ASN A 40 -9.41 6.71 -5.33
CA ASN A 40 -9.24 5.63 -6.31
C ASN A 40 -9.58 6.07 -7.73
N GLU A 41 -10.66 6.83 -7.93
CA GLU A 41 -11.01 7.38 -9.25
C GLU A 41 -9.95 8.36 -9.76
N PHE A 42 -9.45 9.24 -8.91
CA PHE A 42 -8.33 10.13 -9.25
C PHE A 42 -7.09 9.35 -9.73
N LEU A 43 -6.71 8.28 -9.01
CA LEU A 43 -5.56 7.46 -9.36
C LEU A 43 -5.77 6.68 -10.67
N LYS A 44 -6.99 6.22 -10.96
CA LYS A 44 -7.32 5.56 -12.23
C LYS A 44 -7.18 6.52 -13.41
N LEU A 45 -7.66 7.76 -13.27
CA LEU A 45 -7.63 8.76 -14.34
C LEU A 45 -6.21 9.26 -14.64
N THR A 46 -5.39 9.39 -13.61
CA THR A 46 -4.02 9.92 -13.73
C THR A 46 -2.96 8.85 -13.98
N GLY A 47 -3.26 7.59 -13.66
CA GLY A 47 -2.32 6.48 -13.76
C GLY A 47 -1.34 6.38 -12.59
N PHE A 48 -1.46 7.23 -11.57
CA PHE A 48 -0.60 7.19 -10.38
C PHE A 48 -0.91 5.98 -9.49
N THR A 49 0.13 5.52 -8.80
CA THR A 49 0.01 4.47 -7.80
C THR A 49 -0.28 5.06 -6.41
N LYS A 50 -0.93 4.26 -5.57
CA LYS A 50 -1.18 4.61 -4.15
C LYS A 50 0.13 4.89 -3.39
N VAL A 51 1.22 4.21 -3.78
CA VAL A 51 2.55 4.41 -3.17
C VAL A 51 3.10 5.80 -3.50
N GLU A 52 2.95 6.26 -4.73
CA GLU A 52 3.38 7.60 -5.14
C GLU A 52 2.58 8.68 -4.42
N LEU A 53 1.26 8.51 -4.30
CA LEU A 53 0.40 9.41 -3.53
C LEU A 53 0.90 9.57 -2.08
N ILE A 54 1.20 8.44 -1.41
CA ILE A 54 1.69 8.46 -0.02
C ILE A 54 3.06 9.13 0.07
N LYS A 55 4.00 8.84 -0.84
CA LYS A 55 5.34 9.47 -0.85
C LYS A 55 5.27 10.97 -1.06
N ALA A 56 4.45 11.43 -2.01
CA ALA A 56 4.26 12.85 -2.30
C ALA A 56 3.60 13.58 -1.12
N GLY A 57 2.59 12.97 -0.50
CA GLY A 57 1.95 13.48 0.71
C GLY A 57 2.95 13.61 1.88
N TYR A 58 3.77 12.58 2.12
CA TYR A 58 4.80 12.60 3.16
C TYR A 58 5.82 13.71 2.94
N GLN A 59 6.38 13.84 1.73
CA GLN A 59 7.35 14.89 1.42
C GLN A 59 6.76 16.28 1.65
N THR A 60 5.51 16.50 1.22
CA THR A 60 4.80 17.77 1.44
C THR A 60 4.64 18.08 2.93
N LEU A 61 4.33 17.07 3.76
CA LEU A 61 4.19 17.23 5.21
C LEU A 61 5.54 17.52 5.88
N VAL A 62 6.64 16.88 5.43
CA VAL A 62 8.01 17.17 5.91
C VAL A 62 8.40 18.60 5.59
N GLU A 63 8.14 19.06 4.37
CA GLU A 63 8.43 20.43 3.95
C GLU A 63 7.62 21.45 4.76
N LYS A 64 6.32 21.20 4.98
CA LYS A 64 5.47 22.05 5.82
C LYS A 64 5.95 22.09 7.28
N SER A 65 6.37 20.95 7.82
CA SER A 65 6.87 20.86 9.20
C SER A 65 8.22 21.56 9.38
N SER A 66 9.07 21.55 8.34
CA SER A 66 10.36 22.24 8.34
C SER A 66 10.22 23.75 8.18
N LYS A 67 9.16 24.24 7.52
CA LYS A 67 8.85 25.67 7.35
C LYS A 67 8.21 26.31 8.58
N ASN A 68 7.67 25.50 9.50
CA ASN A 68 7.05 25.95 10.75
C ASN A 68 8.00 25.90 11.96
N LYS A 69 9.31 25.77 11.71
CA LYS A 69 10.36 25.74 12.72
C LYS A 69 11.35 26.88 12.47
#